data_AF-A0A2V8K690-F1
#
_entry.id   AF-A0A2V8K690-F1
#
_cell.length_a   1.000
_cell.length_b   1.000
_cell.length_c   1.000
_cell.angle_alpha   90.00
_cell.angle_beta   90.00
_cell.angle_gamma   90.00
#
_symmetry.space_group_name_H-M   'P 1'
#
loop_
_entity.id
_entity.type
_entity.pdbx_description
1 polymer ?
#
loop_
_entity_poly.entity_id
_entity_poly.type
_entity_poly.pdbx_seq_one_letter_code
_entity_poly.pdbx_strand_id
1 'polypeptide(L)'
;MAWMDESLEHIQSDVRRTRLQVERHLNEYQSHVRRTKALWMIAILLAMTLLGLSWLGYPYLQEHRAMLGQLPTMQNVLKGLGERVNSAEERLGAQATEETNLTNRMAKFEQSVSSNFRSARNQAQTFATQAGLRIRDEMNQSLRAIQNRLTGVESTQRESAEHVAKLEDELANLRGEMANMRERTAQQVSAAQQLNAAQLLTTSELSGLKGRLESNTNKINNVADHISRQRTDFEVTKNRTEQVVPGAYLTIRQTDVEQQNVDGWLQLAAEGRILWIHGHGAQTPITFVTQQEQRVHELVFTRIGKNGVAGYVLVPTPVANAFVTKE
;
A
#
# COMPACT_ATOMS: atom_id res chain seq x y z
N MET A 1 13.29 -16.91 -39.32
CA MET A 1 11.92 -16.60 -38.87
C MET A 1 11.77 -16.60 -37.34
N ALA A 2 12.57 -17.36 -36.57
CA ALA A 2 12.49 -17.36 -35.09
C ALA A 2 12.75 -15.98 -34.43
N TRP A 3 13.56 -15.13 -35.04
CA TRP A 3 13.91 -13.82 -34.48
C TRP A 3 12.76 -12.79 -34.54
N MET A 4 11.77 -12.98 -35.42
CA MET A 4 10.59 -12.11 -35.51
C MET A 4 9.56 -12.43 -34.44
N ASP A 5 9.46 -13.70 -34.02
CA ASP A 5 8.49 -14.12 -33.02
C ASP A 5 8.85 -13.61 -31.63
N GLU A 6 10.14 -13.66 -31.27
CA GLU A 6 10.65 -13.14 -30.01
C GLU A 6 10.52 -11.61 -29.91
N SER A 7 10.66 -10.91 -31.05
CA SER A 7 10.44 -9.45 -31.10
C SER A 7 8.96 -9.08 -30.88
N LEU A 8 8.03 -9.91 -31.32
CA LEU A 8 6.59 -9.68 -31.17
C LEU A 8 6.11 -9.95 -29.73
N GLU A 9 6.66 -10.96 -29.06
CA GLU A 9 6.37 -11.20 -27.65
C GLU A 9 6.90 -10.08 -26.76
N HIS A 10 8.09 -9.54 -27.07
CA HIS A 10 8.67 -8.44 -26.30
C HIS A 10 7.81 -7.17 -26.39
N ILE A 11 7.31 -6.86 -27.59
CA ILE A 11 6.42 -5.70 -27.82
C ILE A 11 5.08 -5.88 -27.12
N GLN A 12 4.49 -7.08 -27.14
CA GLN A 12 3.23 -7.32 -26.44
C GLN A 12 3.36 -7.20 -24.92
N SER A 13 4.50 -7.60 -24.36
CA SER A 13 4.77 -7.49 -22.93
C SER A 13 4.92 -6.03 -22.48
N ASP A 14 5.56 -5.18 -23.28
CA ASP A 14 5.73 -3.75 -23.01
C ASP A 14 4.43 -2.96 -23.19
N VAL A 15 3.58 -3.36 -24.15
CA VAL A 15 2.24 -2.76 -24.32
C VAL A 15 1.34 -3.07 -23.11
N ARG A 16 1.46 -4.26 -22.50
CA ARG A 16 0.72 -4.56 -21.24
C ARG A 16 1.26 -3.78 -20.04
N ARG A 17 2.58 -3.61 -19.93
CA ARG A 17 3.18 -2.85 -18.82
C ARG A 17 2.84 -1.36 -18.89
N THR A 18 2.88 -0.77 -20.09
CA THR A 18 2.53 0.64 -20.30
C THR A 18 1.05 0.89 -20.02
N ARG A 19 0.15 -0.02 -20.40
CA ARG A 19 -1.30 0.11 -20.09
C ARG A 19 -1.57 0.12 -18.58
N LEU A 20 -0.89 -0.73 -17.82
CA LEU A 20 -1.01 -0.79 -16.35
C LEU A 20 -0.36 0.42 -15.63
N GLN A 21 0.57 1.13 -16.27
CA GLN A 21 1.12 2.40 -15.76
C GLN A 21 0.21 3.59 -16.08
N VAL A 22 -0.40 3.61 -17.26
CA VAL A 22 -1.34 4.67 -17.66
C VAL A 22 -2.60 4.67 -16.80
N GLU A 23 -3.12 3.48 -16.44
CA GLU A 23 -4.29 3.38 -15.55
C GLU A 23 -3.99 3.86 -14.12
N ARG A 24 -2.75 3.69 -13.62
CA ARG A 24 -2.34 4.23 -12.31
C ARG A 24 -2.21 5.75 -12.32
N HIS A 25 -1.64 6.33 -13.37
CA HIS A 25 -1.49 7.80 -13.47
C HIS A 25 -2.84 8.53 -13.67
N LEU A 26 -3.81 7.92 -14.37
CA LEU A 26 -5.15 8.51 -14.50
C LEU A 26 -5.90 8.56 -13.17
N ASN A 27 -5.70 7.56 -12.30
CA ASN A 27 -6.37 7.49 -11.00
C ASN A 27 -5.77 8.49 -9.99
N GLU A 28 -4.45 8.74 -10.05
CA GLU A 28 -3.79 9.79 -9.26
C GLU A 28 -4.22 11.20 -9.68
N TYR A 29 -4.38 11.45 -10.99
CA TYR A 29 -4.86 12.74 -11.50
C TYR A 29 -6.28 13.09 -11.04
N GLN A 30 -7.18 12.11 -10.93
CA GLN A 30 -8.54 12.37 -10.45
C GLN A 30 -8.59 12.82 -8.98
N SER A 31 -7.64 12.38 -8.15
CA SER A 31 -7.60 12.75 -6.73
C SER A 31 -7.20 14.22 -6.53
N HIS A 32 -6.26 14.72 -7.34
CA HIS A 32 -5.82 16.11 -7.30
C HIS A 32 -6.87 17.06 -7.87
N VAL A 33 -7.55 16.68 -8.96
CA VAL A 33 -8.57 17.53 -9.59
C VAL A 33 -9.74 17.83 -8.64
N ARG A 34 -10.12 16.90 -7.73
CA ARG A 34 -11.20 17.15 -6.77
C ARG A 34 -10.83 18.21 -5.73
N ARG A 35 -9.59 18.21 -5.24
CA ARG A 35 -9.10 19.20 -4.26
C ARG A 35 -8.94 20.58 -4.91
N THR A 36 -8.43 20.63 -6.15
CA THR A 36 -8.29 21.90 -6.89
C THR A 36 -9.65 22.50 -7.28
N LYS A 37 -10.64 21.67 -7.63
CA LYS A 37 -12.02 22.13 -7.88
C LYS A 37 -12.69 22.68 -6.63
N ALA A 38 -12.47 22.08 -5.47
CA ALA A 38 -13.01 22.57 -4.20
C ALA A 38 -12.44 23.95 -3.84
N LEU A 39 -11.13 24.17 -4.05
CA LEU A 39 -10.49 25.48 -3.81
C LEU A 39 -10.99 26.56 -4.78
N TRP A 40 -11.22 26.22 -6.05
CA TRP A 40 -11.77 27.16 -7.03
C TRP A 40 -13.21 27.58 -6.71
N MET A 41 -14.05 26.68 -6.20
CA MET A 41 -15.41 27.02 -5.78
C MET A 41 -15.43 28.01 -4.61
N ILE A 42 -14.51 27.88 -3.65
CA ILE A 42 -14.40 28.80 -2.52
C ILE A 42 -13.93 30.19 -2.99
N ALA A 43 -12.98 30.25 -3.92
CA ALA A 43 -12.48 31.52 -4.47
C ALA A 43 -13.57 32.31 -5.21
N ILE A 44 -14.41 31.63 -6.02
CA ILE A 44 -15.52 32.27 -6.74
C ILE A 44 -16.58 32.80 -5.76
N LEU A 45 -16.88 32.06 -4.70
CA LEU A 45 -17.85 32.46 -3.69
C LEU A 45 -17.41 33.73 -2.94
N LEU A 46 -16.10 33.86 -2.65
CA LEU A 46 -15.50 35.02 -1.99
C LEU A 46 -15.49 36.28 -2.88
N ALA A 47 -15.34 36.12 -4.19
CA ALA A 47 -15.41 37.23 -5.14
C ALA A 47 -16.84 37.79 -5.28
N MET A 48 -17.85 36.91 -5.29
CA MET A 48 -19.26 37.34 -5.38
C MET A 48 -19.74 38.11 -4.14
N THR A 49 -19.28 37.74 -2.94
CA THR A 49 -19.67 38.47 -1.71
C THR A 49 -19.09 39.88 -1.66
N LEU A 50 -17.86 40.08 -2.14
CA LEU A 50 -17.23 41.41 -2.23
C LEU A 50 -17.93 42.34 -3.22
N LEU A 51 -18.35 41.80 -4.37
CA LEU A 51 -19.10 42.57 -5.37
C LEU A 51 -20.49 42.97 -4.86
N GLY A 52 -21.17 42.09 -4.11
CA GLY A 52 -22.46 42.40 -3.49
C GLY A 52 -22.39 43.54 -2.47
N LEU A 53 -21.35 43.55 -1.62
CA LEU A 53 -21.14 44.61 -0.63
C LEU A 53 -20.82 45.97 -1.27
N SER A 54 -20.05 45.97 -2.37
CA SER A 54 -19.71 47.21 -3.08
C SER A 54 -20.92 47.88 -3.74
N TRP A 55 -21.93 47.11 -4.13
CA TRP A 55 -23.14 47.64 -4.78
C TRP A 55 -24.14 48.22 -3.77
N LEU A 56 -24.25 47.63 -2.58
CA LEU A 56 -25.21 48.05 -1.55
C LEU A 56 -24.81 49.32 -0.78
N GLY A 57 -23.54 49.73 -0.80
CA GLY A 57 -23.07 50.94 -0.10
C GLY A 57 -23.35 52.26 -0.82
N TYR A 58 -23.64 52.24 -2.13
CA TYR A 58 -23.73 53.43 -2.95
C TYR A 58 -25.02 54.28 -2.79
N PRO A 59 -26.23 53.73 -2.55
CA PRO A 59 -27.46 54.53 -2.54
C PRO A 59 -27.75 55.26 -1.23
N TYR A 60 -27.07 54.96 -0.11
CA TYR A 60 -27.36 55.58 1.19
C TYR A 60 -26.84 57.04 1.31
N LEU A 61 -26.01 57.51 0.38
CA LEU A 61 -25.40 58.84 0.42
C LEU A 61 -26.16 59.93 -0.36
N GLN A 62 -27.21 59.58 -1.11
CA GLN A 62 -27.90 60.55 -1.99
C GLN A 62 -29.19 61.16 -1.40
N GLU A 63 -29.72 60.65 -0.28
CA GLU A 63 -31.07 60.97 0.19
C GLU A 63 -31.22 62.27 1.03
N HIS A 64 -30.20 63.12 1.16
CA HIS A 64 -30.22 64.30 2.06
C HIS A 64 -30.10 65.68 1.36
N ARG A 65 -30.43 65.81 0.07
CA ARG A 65 -30.31 67.09 -0.66
C ARG A 65 -31.61 67.82 -1.05
N ALA A 66 -32.79 67.39 -0.61
CA ALA A 66 -34.06 67.85 -1.20
C ALA A 66 -34.98 68.75 -0.31
N MET A 67 -34.46 69.54 0.65
CA MET A 67 -35.29 70.38 1.55
C MET A 67 -34.97 71.89 1.52
N LEU A 68 -34.87 72.54 0.35
CA LEU A 68 -34.66 74.01 0.26
C LEU A 68 -35.44 74.68 -0.88
N GLY A 69 -36.77 74.87 -0.74
CA GLY A 69 -37.51 75.56 -1.79
C GLY A 69 -38.95 76.00 -1.54
N GLN A 70 -39.31 76.56 -0.38
CA GLN A 70 -40.63 77.22 -0.20
C GLN A 70 -40.50 78.61 0.41
N LEU A 71 -40.97 79.66 -0.30
CA LEU A 71 -41.42 80.94 0.26
C LEU A 71 -42.32 81.70 -0.75
N PRO A 72 -43.55 82.14 -0.37
CA PRO A 72 -44.40 83.01 -1.18
C PRO A 72 -44.59 84.45 -0.60
N THR A 73 -44.60 85.42 -1.53
CA THR A 73 -45.41 86.67 -1.66
C THR A 73 -45.35 87.82 -0.61
N MET A 74 -44.84 88.99 -1.05
CA MET A 74 -44.81 90.32 -0.41
C MET A 74 -45.89 91.27 -0.97
N GLN A 75 -46.99 91.52 -0.26
CA GLN A 75 -47.95 92.60 -0.64
C GLN A 75 -48.35 93.53 0.52
N ASN A 76 -47.97 93.25 1.77
CA ASN A 76 -48.35 94.06 2.93
C ASN A 76 -47.42 95.25 3.24
N VAL A 77 -46.45 95.54 2.37
CA VAL A 77 -45.36 96.50 2.64
C VAL A 77 -45.77 97.97 2.45
N LEU A 78 -46.89 98.24 1.76
CA LEU A 78 -47.22 99.60 1.31
C LEU A 78 -47.91 100.50 2.33
N LYS A 79 -48.49 99.97 3.42
CA LYS A 79 -49.16 100.82 4.44
C LYS A 79 -48.26 101.31 5.57
N GLY A 80 -47.05 100.75 5.71
CA GLY A 80 -46.09 101.15 6.75
C GLY A 80 -45.19 102.34 6.39
N LEU A 81 -45.38 103.00 5.24
CA LEU A 81 -44.44 104.03 4.75
C LEU A 81 -44.54 105.38 5.48
N GLY A 82 -45.69 105.74 6.06
CA GLY A 82 -45.88 107.03 6.73
C GLY A 82 -45.13 107.17 8.06
N GLU A 83 -45.16 106.12 8.90
CA GLU A 83 -44.38 106.06 10.15
C GLU A 83 -42.89 105.78 9.91
N ARG A 84 -42.54 105.31 8.72
CA ARG A 84 -41.15 105.04 8.32
C ARG A 84 -40.32 106.29 8.05
N VAL A 85 -40.94 107.44 7.80
CA VAL A 85 -40.19 108.67 7.48
C VAL A 85 -39.61 109.33 8.74
N ASN A 86 -40.37 109.43 9.83
CA ASN A 86 -39.81 109.95 11.09
C ASN A 86 -38.80 108.99 11.72
N SER A 87 -39.01 107.68 11.61
CA SER A 87 -38.00 106.70 12.03
C SER A 87 -36.80 106.62 11.08
N ALA A 88 -36.88 107.19 9.87
CA ALA A 88 -35.73 107.29 8.97
C ALA A 88 -34.76 108.41 9.39
N GLU A 89 -35.23 109.55 9.90
CA GLU A 89 -34.33 110.62 10.37
C GLU A 89 -33.52 110.22 11.61
N GLU A 90 -34.15 109.56 12.59
CA GLU A 90 -33.43 109.00 13.75
C GLU A 90 -32.46 107.88 13.33
N ARG A 91 -32.85 107.05 12.35
CA ARG A 91 -31.97 106.01 11.80
C ARG A 91 -30.81 106.59 11.00
N LEU A 92 -30.97 107.73 10.32
CA LEU A 92 -29.87 108.37 9.57
C LEU A 92 -28.77 108.87 10.52
N GLY A 93 -29.14 109.44 11.67
CA GLY A 93 -28.18 109.83 12.71
C GLY A 93 -27.48 108.61 13.35
N ALA A 94 -28.22 107.54 13.62
CA ALA A 94 -27.64 106.28 14.10
C ALA A 94 -26.74 105.62 13.05
N GLN A 95 -27.10 105.69 11.77
CA GLN A 95 -26.36 105.12 10.65
C GLN A 95 -25.03 105.84 10.40
N ALA A 96 -24.96 107.17 10.55
CA ALA A 96 -23.69 107.90 10.51
C ALA A 96 -22.74 107.46 11.65
N THR A 97 -23.30 107.12 12.81
CA THR A 97 -22.54 106.57 13.95
C THR A 97 -22.13 105.11 13.68
N GLU A 98 -22.93 104.37 12.92
CA GLU A 98 -22.62 103.01 12.50
C GLU A 98 -21.53 102.96 11.41
N GLU A 99 -21.46 103.95 10.50
CA GLU A 99 -20.37 104.07 9.52
C GLU A 99 -19.00 104.28 10.18
N THR A 100 -18.93 105.10 11.24
CA THR A 100 -17.69 105.30 12.00
C THR A 100 -17.31 104.05 12.80
N ASN A 101 -18.30 103.32 13.33
CA ASN A 101 -18.06 102.03 13.99
C ASN A 101 -17.60 100.94 12.99
N LEU A 102 -18.20 100.88 11.80
CA LEU A 102 -17.80 99.98 10.73
C LEU A 102 -16.36 100.24 10.27
N THR A 103 -15.97 101.51 10.17
CA THR A 103 -14.58 101.88 9.82
C THR A 103 -13.59 101.39 10.88
N ASN A 104 -13.91 101.57 12.16
CA ASN A 104 -13.10 101.05 13.27
C ASN A 104 -13.05 99.51 13.31
N ARG A 105 -14.17 98.84 12.99
CA ARG A 105 -14.22 97.38 12.90
C ARG A 105 -13.44 96.85 11.71
N MET A 106 -13.46 97.55 10.58
CA MET A 106 -12.70 97.19 9.39
C MET A 106 -11.20 97.31 9.64
N ALA A 107 -10.74 98.38 10.29
CA ALA A 107 -9.34 98.52 10.70
C ALA A 107 -8.89 97.40 11.66
N LYS A 108 -9.72 97.06 12.66
CA LYS A 108 -9.44 95.92 13.56
C LYS A 108 -9.49 94.56 12.86
N PHE A 109 -10.35 94.41 11.87
CA PHE A 109 -10.45 93.20 11.06
C PHE A 109 -9.22 93.05 10.16
N GLU A 110 -8.80 94.10 9.48
CA GLU A 110 -7.58 94.11 8.67
C GLU A 110 -6.34 93.80 9.52
N GLN A 111 -6.27 94.36 10.73
CA GLN A 111 -5.19 94.07 11.67
C GLN A 111 -5.22 92.61 12.17
N SER A 112 -6.40 92.04 12.42
CA SER A 112 -6.50 90.65 12.87
C SER A 112 -6.31 89.63 11.75
N VAL A 113 -6.77 89.92 10.53
CA VAL A 113 -6.54 89.08 9.35
C VAL A 113 -5.07 89.09 8.96
N SER A 114 -4.42 90.27 8.96
CA SER A 114 -2.99 90.35 8.63
C SER A 114 -2.10 89.66 9.68
N SER A 115 -2.45 89.73 10.96
CA SER A 115 -1.72 89.01 12.02
C SER A 115 -1.95 87.49 11.93
N ASN A 116 -3.20 87.05 11.72
CA ASN A 116 -3.53 85.65 11.54
C ASN A 116 -2.91 85.05 10.28
N PHE A 117 -2.90 85.79 9.16
CA PHE A 117 -2.26 85.35 7.92
C PHE A 117 -0.75 85.22 8.08
N ARG A 118 -0.08 86.16 8.77
CA ARG A 118 1.35 86.06 9.07
C ARG A 118 1.66 84.87 9.97
N SER A 119 0.87 84.62 11.01
CA SER A 119 1.02 83.45 11.87
C SER A 119 0.79 82.13 11.11
N ALA A 120 -0.26 82.04 10.30
CA ALA A 120 -0.54 80.86 9.49
C ALA A 120 0.57 80.62 8.45
N ARG A 121 1.09 81.68 7.82
CA ARG A 121 2.24 81.59 6.89
C ARG A 121 3.50 81.12 7.59
N ASN A 122 3.82 81.68 8.76
CA ASN A 122 4.98 81.25 9.54
C ASN A 122 4.84 79.78 9.94
N GLN A 123 3.66 79.35 10.40
CA GLN A 123 3.41 77.97 10.81
C GLN A 123 3.45 76.98 9.65
N ALA A 124 2.92 77.35 8.48
CA ALA A 124 3.03 76.56 7.25
C ALA A 124 4.49 76.44 6.79
N GLN A 125 5.28 77.49 6.94
CA GLN A 125 6.71 77.48 6.60
C GLN A 125 7.51 76.56 7.55
N THR A 126 7.21 76.58 8.85
CA THR A 126 7.83 75.65 9.81
C THR A 126 7.43 74.20 9.52
N PHE A 127 6.16 73.96 9.18
CA PHE A 127 5.68 72.62 8.82
C PHE A 127 6.32 72.11 7.53
N ALA A 128 6.44 72.94 6.49
CA ALA A 128 7.12 72.55 5.25
C ALA A 128 8.60 72.20 5.48
N THR A 129 9.28 72.95 6.36
CA THR A 129 10.69 72.70 6.70
C THR A 129 10.85 71.42 7.51
N GLN A 130 9.98 71.19 8.50
CA GLN A 130 9.98 69.96 9.29
C GLN A 130 9.57 68.73 8.47
N ALA A 131 8.57 68.86 7.60
CA ALA A 131 8.14 67.80 6.70
C ALA A 131 9.27 67.42 5.74
N GLY A 132 9.99 68.40 5.15
CA GLY A 132 11.13 68.13 4.28
C GLY A 132 12.28 67.38 4.98
N LEU A 133 12.57 67.72 6.24
CA LEU A 133 13.58 67.03 7.04
C LEU A 133 13.13 65.61 7.44
N ARG A 134 11.89 65.46 7.88
CA ARG A 134 11.32 64.17 8.28
C ARG A 134 11.24 63.20 7.11
N ILE A 135 10.79 63.66 5.95
CA ILE A 135 10.71 62.86 4.72
C ILE A 135 12.11 62.39 4.29
N ARG A 136 13.14 63.23 4.43
CA ARG A 136 14.53 62.83 4.15
C ARG A 136 15.05 61.77 5.12
N ASP A 137 14.73 61.90 6.40
CA ASP A 137 15.17 60.93 7.40
C ASP A 137 14.45 59.58 7.25
N GLU A 138 13.13 59.60 7.01
CA GLU A 138 12.34 58.40 6.70
C GLU A 138 12.82 57.74 5.40
N MET A 139 13.18 58.51 4.36
CA MET A 139 13.80 57.97 3.15
C MET A 139 15.15 57.31 3.42
N ASN A 140 16.02 57.94 4.21
CA ASN A 140 17.32 57.36 4.55
C ASN A 140 17.17 56.07 5.38
N GLN A 141 16.23 56.05 6.31
CA GLN A 141 15.93 54.84 7.11
C GLN A 141 15.35 53.72 6.24
N SER A 142 14.42 54.04 5.34
CA SER A 142 13.83 53.05 4.42
C SER A 142 14.86 52.49 3.44
N LEU A 143 15.75 53.32 2.88
CA LEU A 143 16.85 52.87 2.02
C LEU A 143 17.79 51.89 2.75
N ARG A 144 18.13 52.18 4.01
CA ARG A 144 18.94 51.27 4.85
C ARG A 144 18.20 49.97 5.14
N ALA A 145 16.90 50.02 5.45
CA ALA A 145 16.10 48.82 5.69
C ALA A 145 15.97 47.95 4.42
N ILE A 146 15.85 48.57 3.25
CA ILE A 146 15.82 47.87 1.96
C ILE A 146 17.18 47.24 1.65
N GLN A 147 18.30 47.95 1.88
CA GLN A 147 19.65 47.38 1.72
C GLN A 147 19.89 46.19 2.66
N ASN A 148 19.46 46.29 3.92
CA ASN A 148 19.58 45.19 4.88
C ASN A 148 18.70 44.00 4.49
N ARG A 149 17.51 44.25 3.93
CA ARG A 149 16.65 43.17 3.41
C ARG A 149 17.23 42.53 2.16
N LEU A 150 17.79 43.32 1.24
CA LEU A 150 18.39 42.81 0.01
C LEU A 150 19.61 41.94 0.31
N THR A 151 20.50 42.41 1.19
CA THR A 151 21.67 41.64 1.65
C THR A 151 21.25 40.39 2.43
N GLY A 152 20.21 40.47 3.27
CA GLY A 152 19.63 39.31 3.94
C GLY A 152 19.10 38.27 2.95
N VAL A 153 18.31 38.69 1.97
CA VAL A 153 17.73 37.80 0.95
C VAL A 153 18.79 37.18 0.05
N GLU A 154 19.80 37.94 -0.38
CA GLU A 154 20.95 37.38 -1.12
C GLU A 154 21.70 36.33 -0.30
N SER A 155 21.88 36.57 1.01
CA SER A 155 22.51 35.60 1.89
C SER A 155 21.68 34.32 2.04
N THR A 156 20.36 34.45 2.24
CA THR A 156 19.45 33.29 2.36
C THR A 156 19.35 32.53 1.04
N GLN A 157 19.38 33.23 -0.10
CA GLN A 157 19.39 32.59 -1.42
C GLN A 157 20.70 31.82 -1.64
N ARG A 158 21.84 32.39 -1.23
CA ARG A 158 23.15 31.74 -1.33
C ARG A 158 23.26 30.53 -0.41
N GLU A 159 22.80 30.66 0.83
CA GLU A 159 22.70 29.57 1.81
C GLU A 159 21.77 28.45 1.29
N SER A 160 20.63 28.81 0.70
CA SER A 160 19.71 27.83 0.08
C SER A 160 20.35 27.11 -1.10
N ALA A 161 21.09 27.82 -1.95
CA ALA A 161 21.82 27.21 -3.07
C ALA A 161 22.92 26.26 -2.58
N GLU A 162 23.64 26.62 -1.51
CA GLU A 162 24.62 25.73 -0.88
C GLU A 162 23.97 24.50 -0.24
N HIS A 163 22.81 24.66 0.40
CA HIS A 163 22.05 23.53 0.96
C HIS A 163 21.56 22.57 -0.13
N VAL A 164 21.05 23.08 -1.25
CA VAL A 164 20.64 22.25 -2.39
C VAL A 164 21.85 21.52 -2.97
N ALA A 165 22.98 22.19 -3.17
CA ALA A 165 24.20 21.56 -3.65
C ALA A 165 24.70 20.44 -2.71
N LYS A 166 24.61 20.62 -1.39
CA LYS A 166 24.92 19.58 -0.40
C LYS A 166 23.95 18.40 -0.48
N LEU A 167 22.65 18.66 -0.63
CA LEU A 167 21.66 17.59 -0.77
C LEU A 167 21.84 16.80 -2.07
N GLU A 168 22.21 17.46 -3.16
CA GLU A 168 22.55 16.78 -4.41
C GLU A 168 23.79 15.89 -4.26
N ASP A 169 24.81 16.34 -3.55
CA ASP A 169 26.02 15.55 -3.24
C ASP A 169 25.70 14.36 -2.33
N GLU A 170 24.90 14.56 -1.28
CA GLU A 170 24.42 13.47 -0.41
C GLU A 170 23.59 12.45 -1.19
N LEU A 171 22.71 12.89 -2.10
CA LEU A 171 21.94 11.99 -2.95
C LEU A 171 22.82 11.23 -3.94
N ALA A 172 23.85 11.85 -4.49
CA ALA A 172 24.83 11.20 -5.35
C ALA A 172 25.62 10.12 -4.57
N ASN A 173 26.04 10.44 -3.35
CA ASN A 173 26.72 9.50 -2.46
C ASN A 173 25.81 8.34 -2.04
N LEU A 174 24.58 8.62 -1.60
CA LEU A 174 23.59 7.58 -1.25
C LEU A 174 23.26 6.67 -2.44
N ARG A 175 23.18 7.23 -3.64
CA ARG A 175 22.97 6.45 -4.86
C ARG A 175 24.16 5.54 -5.15
N GLY A 176 25.39 6.02 -4.92
CA GLY A 176 26.61 5.22 -4.99
C GLY A 176 26.66 4.10 -3.94
N GLU A 177 26.31 4.41 -2.69
CA GLU A 177 26.20 3.42 -1.61
C GLU A 177 25.15 2.36 -1.89
N MET A 178 23.96 2.75 -2.40
CA MET A 178 22.94 1.79 -2.81
C MET A 178 23.40 0.90 -3.95
N ALA A 179 24.16 1.41 -4.93
CA ALA A 179 24.73 0.60 -5.99
C ALA A 179 25.72 -0.43 -5.43
N ASN A 180 26.62 0.01 -4.54
CA ASN A 180 27.57 -0.88 -3.86
C ASN A 180 26.87 -1.90 -2.94
N MET A 181 25.80 -1.51 -2.26
CA MET A 181 25.01 -2.41 -1.42
C MET A 181 24.27 -3.44 -2.29
N ARG A 182 23.69 -3.02 -3.41
CA ARG A 182 23.01 -3.93 -4.34
C ARG A 182 23.98 -4.93 -4.94
N GLU A 183 25.19 -4.51 -5.30
CA GLU A 183 26.28 -5.38 -5.75
C GLU A 183 26.65 -6.41 -4.68
N ARG A 184 26.88 -5.98 -3.43
CA ARG A 184 27.18 -6.88 -2.31
C ARG A 184 26.04 -7.86 -2.02
N THR A 185 24.80 -7.40 -2.08
CA THR A 185 23.61 -8.25 -1.89
C THR A 185 23.48 -9.24 -3.04
N ALA A 186 23.70 -8.83 -4.29
CA ALA A 186 23.68 -9.72 -5.45
C ALA A 186 24.77 -10.81 -5.32
N GLN A 187 25.99 -10.42 -4.90
CA GLN A 187 27.08 -11.36 -4.63
C GLN A 187 26.71 -12.34 -3.49
N GLN A 188 26.18 -11.85 -2.37
CA GLN A 188 25.74 -12.72 -1.27
C GLN A 188 24.61 -13.66 -1.65
N VAL A 189 23.63 -13.19 -2.43
CA VAL A 189 22.52 -14.03 -2.92
C VAL A 189 23.05 -15.10 -3.87
N SER A 190 23.97 -14.76 -4.77
CA SER A 190 24.58 -15.74 -5.67
C SER A 190 25.41 -16.80 -4.92
N ALA A 191 26.17 -16.39 -3.89
CA ALA A 191 26.92 -17.32 -3.04
C ALA A 191 25.99 -18.21 -2.20
N ALA A 192 24.90 -17.66 -1.67
CA ALA A 192 23.89 -18.42 -0.93
C ALA A 192 23.15 -19.41 -1.84
N GLN A 193 22.82 -19.03 -3.08
CA GLN A 193 22.22 -19.92 -4.07
C GLN A 193 23.15 -21.08 -4.44
N GLN A 194 24.45 -20.80 -4.64
CA GLN A 194 25.45 -21.84 -4.90
C GLN A 194 25.62 -22.79 -3.71
N LEU A 195 25.66 -22.28 -2.47
CA LEU A 195 25.71 -23.11 -1.27
C LEU A 195 24.46 -24.01 -1.16
N ASN A 196 23.28 -23.46 -1.43
CA ASN A 196 22.02 -24.20 -1.34
C ASN A 196 21.94 -25.28 -2.43
N ALA A 197 22.38 -24.98 -3.66
CA ALA A 197 22.50 -25.97 -4.73
C ALA A 197 23.49 -27.09 -4.38
N ALA A 198 24.65 -26.76 -3.80
CA ALA A 198 25.63 -27.75 -3.34
C ALA A 198 25.08 -28.62 -2.19
N GLN A 199 24.32 -28.04 -1.26
CA GLN A 199 23.67 -28.79 -0.18
C GLN A 199 22.56 -29.72 -0.68
N LEU A 200 21.76 -29.28 -1.66
CA LEU A 200 20.74 -30.11 -2.30
C LEU A 200 21.36 -31.29 -3.05
N LEU A 201 22.47 -31.06 -3.76
CA LEU A 201 23.23 -32.15 -4.40
C LEU A 201 23.76 -33.13 -3.34
N THR A 202 24.42 -32.64 -2.30
CA THR A 202 25.00 -33.47 -1.23
C THR A 202 23.94 -34.29 -0.49
N THR A 203 22.78 -33.69 -0.19
CA THR A 203 21.66 -34.39 0.48
C THR A 203 20.99 -35.42 -0.43
N SER A 204 20.89 -35.14 -1.74
CA SER A 204 20.36 -36.10 -2.72
C SER A 204 21.29 -37.30 -2.90
N GLU A 205 22.60 -37.08 -2.96
CA GLU A 205 23.60 -38.14 -3.07
C GLU A 205 23.67 -39.01 -1.81
N LEU A 206 23.62 -38.39 -0.63
CA LEU A 206 23.60 -39.11 0.65
C LEU A 206 22.31 -39.93 0.82
N SER A 207 21.16 -39.40 0.39
CA SER A 207 19.89 -40.12 0.39
C SER A 207 19.90 -41.29 -0.60
N GLY A 208 20.51 -41.10 -1.78
CA GLY A 208 20.74 -42.16 -2.75
C GLY A 208 21.65 -43.26 -2.22
N LEU A 209 22.72 -42.89 -1.51
CA LEU A 209 23.63 -43.85 -0.87
C LEU A 209 22.94 -44.64 0.26
N LYS A 210 22.16 -43.96 1.10
CA LYS A 210 21.37 -44.60 2.16
C LYS A 210 20.34 -45.57 1.57
N GLY A 211 19.62 -45.18 0.53
CA GLY A 211 18.68 -46.06 -0.17
C GLY A 211 19.35 -47.29 -0.79
N ARG A 212 20.58 -47.15 -1.31
CA ARG A 212 21.37 -48.29 -1.84
C ARG A 212 21.86 -49.21 -0.73
N LEU A 213 22.28 -48.68 0.41
CA LEU A 213 22.70 -49.48 1.56
C LEU A 213 21.50 -50.23 2.18
N GLU A 214 20.36 -49.57 2.37
CA GLU A 214 19.14 -50.22 2.86
C GLU A 214 18.63 -51.28 1.87
N SER A 215 18.67 -51.00 0.57
CA SER A 215 18.33 -52.01 -0.46
C SER A 215 19.27 -53.21 -0.44
N ASN A 216 20.59 -53.00 -0.29
CA ASN A 216 21.54 -54.10 -0.19
C ASN A 216 21.39 -54.91 1.10
N THR A 217 21.19 -54.26 2.25
CA THR A 217 20.93 -54.95 3.51
C THR A 217 19.63 -55.76 3.45
N ASN A 218 18.57 -55.21 2.85
CA ASN A 218 17.32 -55.93 2.67
C ASN A 218 17.46 -57.10 1.68
N LYS A 219 18.27 -56.97 0.61
CA LYS A 219 18.58 -58.09 -0.28
C LYS A 219 19.38 -59.19 0.41
N ILE A 220 20.34 -58.83 1.27
CA ILE A 220 21.15 -59.80 2.03
C ILE A 220 20.28 -60.54 3.07
N ASN A 221 19.41 -59.83 3.78
CA ASN A 221 18.49 -60.43 4.75
C ASN A 221 17.43 -61.32 4.06
N ASN A 222 16.91 -60.90 2.90
CA ASN A 222 15.98 -61.73 2.12
C ASN A 222 16.65 -62.99 1.54
N VAL A 223 17.95 -62.95 1.22
CA VAL A 223 18.71 -64.13 0.80
C VAL A 223 18.95 -65.08 1.98
N ALA A 224 19.21 -64.57 3.19
CA ALA A 224 19.35 -65.38 4.39
C ALA A 224 18.02 -66.09 4.78
N ASP A 225 16.88 -65.42 4.66
CA ASP A 225 15.55 -65.99 4.92
C ASP A 225 15.04 -66.96 3.83
N HIS A 226 15.72 -67.02 2.68
CA HIS A 226 15.37 -67.95 1.59
C HIS A 226 16.10 -69.30 1.65
N ILE A 227 17.15 -69.43 2.47
CA ILE A 227 18.04 -70.62 2.42
C ILE A 227 17.57 -71.77 3.36
N SER A 228 16.70 -71.51 4.35
CA SER A 228 16.23 -72.54 5.30
C SER A 228 14.69 -72.64 5.36
N ARG A 229 14.07 -73.03 4.24
CA ARG A 229 12.62 -73.28 4.16
C ARG A 229 12.35 -74.77 3.92
N GLN A 230 11.51 -75.36 4.76
CA GLN A 230 11.05 -76.74 4.63
C GLN A 230 9.76 -76.77 3.80
N ARG A 231 9.76 -77.58 2.74
CA ARG A 231 8.58 -77.80 1.91
C ARG A 231 7.69 -78.87 2.52
N THR A 232 6.43 -78.54 2.74
CA THR A 232 5.38 -79.47 3.20
C THR A 232 4.33 -79.59 2.11
N ASP A 233 4.20 -80.77 1.51
CA ASP A 233 3.19 -81.02 0.47
C ASP A 233 1.80 -81.19 1.10
N PHE A 234 0.75 -80.79 0.38
CA PHE A 234 -0.65 -80.98 0.78
C PHE A 234 -1.52 -81.37 -0.42
N GLU A 235 -2.64 -82.01 -0.11
CA GLU A 235 -3.73 -82.28 -1.05
C GLU A 235 -5.04 -81.93 -0.33
N VAL A 236 -5.92 -81.18 -0.99
CA VAL A 236 -7.21 -80.78 -0.43
C VAL A 236 -8.34 -81.13 -1.38
N THR A 237 -9.33 -81.85 -0.87
CA THR A 237 -10.53 -82.20 -1.63
C THR A 237 -11.50 -81.02 -1.71
N LYS A 238 -12.16 -80.87 -2.85
CA LYS A 238 -13.20 -79.85 -3.03
C LYS A 238 -14.31 -80.00 -1.98
N ASN A 239 -14.75 -78.87 -1.42
CA ASN A 239 -15.74 -78.75 -0.36
C ASN A 239 -15.35 -79.42 0.97
N ARG A 240 -14.05 -79.67 1.19
CA ARG A 240 -13.52 -80.10 2.48
C ARG A 240 -12.55 -79.08 3.03
N THR A 241 -12.54 -78.97 4.35
CA THR A 241 -11.57 -78.17 5.09
C THR A 241 -10.48 -79.11 5.57
N GLU A 242 -9.27 -78.90 5.10
CA GLU A 242 -8.12 -79.76 5.42
C GLU A 242 -6.96 -78.91 5.96
N GLN A 243 -6.22 -79.47 6.91
CA GLN A 243 -5.08 -78.78 7.51
C GLN A 243 -3.86 -78.92 6.60
N VAL A 244 -3.35 -77.79 6.09
CA VAL A 244 -2.18 -77.78 5.18
C VAL A 244 -0.87 -77.59 5.94
N VAL A 245 -0.91 -76.84 7.04
CA VAL A 245 0.18 -76.71 8.03
C VAL A 245 -0.42 -76.51 9.42
N PRO A 246 0.33 -76.72 10.52
CA PRO A 246 -0.14 -76.43 11.87
C PRO A 246 -0.80 -75.05 11.97
N GLY A 247 -2.05 -75.00 12.46
CA GLY A 247 -2.81 -73.75 12.58
C GLY A 247 -3.42 -73.16 11.30
N ALA A 248 -3.17 -73.72 10.10
CA ALA A 248 -3.75 -73.25 8.85
C ALA A 248 -4.59 -74.32 8.13
N TYR A 249 -5.85 -73.99 7.88
CA TYR A 249 -6.86 -74.87 7.29
C TYR A 249 -7.32 -74.31 5.95
N LEU A 250 -7.21 -75.09 4.90
CA LEU A 250 -7.60 -74.70 3.56
C LEU A 250 -8.93 -75.36 3.18
N THR A 251 -9.83 -74.56 2.64
CA THR A 251 -11.08 -75.04 2.06
C THR A 251 -11.17 -74.60 0.62
N ILE A 252 -11.37 -75.57 -0.29
CA ILE A 252 -11.55 -75.29 -1.71
C ILE A 252 -13.03 -75.33 -2.07
N ARG A 253 -13.54 -74.24 -2.62
CA ARG A 253 -14.94 -74.12 -3.04
C ARG A 253 -15.12 -74.49 -4.51
N GLN A 254 -14.24 -74.00 -5.37
CA GLN A 254 -14.34 -74.17 -6.82
C GLN A 254 -12.95 -74.37 -7.43
N THR A 255 -12.88 -75.23 -8.43
CA THR A 255 -11.68 -75.46 -9.23
C THR A 255 -12.05 -75.28 -10.69
N ASP A 256 -11.24 -74.50 -11.41
CA ASP A 256 -11.27 -74.39 -12.86
C ASP A 256 -10.04 -75.11 -13.41
N VAL A 257 -10.29 -76.26 -14.04
CA VAL A 257 -9.22 -77.10 -14.58
C VAL A 257 -8.68 -76.56 -15.90
N GLU A 258 -9.52 -75.88 -16.69
CA GLU A 258 -9.12 -75.32 -17.99
C GLU A 258 -8.19 -74.13 -17.80
N GLN A 259 -8.50 -73.28 -16.83
CA GLN A 259 -7.70 -72.10 -16.51
C GLN A 259 -6.63 -72.36 -15.43
N GLN A 260 -6.62 -73.56 -14.84
CA GLN A 260 -5.78 -73.90 -13.67
C GLN A 260 -5.92 -72.86 -12.55
N ASN A 261 -7.16 -72.53 -12.19
CA ASN A 261 -7.50 -71.56 -11.16
C ASN A 261 -8.30 -72.19 -10.01
N VAL A 262 -8.15 -71.65 -8.80
CA VAL A 262 -8.87 -72.13 -7.62
C VAL A 262 -9.52 -70.99 -6.84
N ASP A 263 -10.73 -71.25 -6.35
CA ASP A 263 -11.42 -70.43 -5.37
C ASP A 263 -11.57 -71.18 -4.05
N GLY A 264 -11.34 -70.49 -2.94
CA GLY A 264 -11.43 -71.06 -1.62
C GLY A 264 -11.14 -70.04 -0.54
N TRP A 265 -10.84 -70.53 0.64
CA TRP A 265 -10.34 -69.70 1.73
C TRP A 265 -9.39 -70.50 2.61
N LEU A 266 -8.44 -69.79 3.20
CA LEU A 266 -7.49 -70.30 4.18
C LEU A 266 -7.84 -69.70 5.54
N GLN A 267 -8.17 -70.54 6.50
CA GLN A 267 -8.46 -70.16 7.87
C GLN A 267 -7.23 -70.37 8.75
N LEU A 268 -6.79 -69.31 9.42
CA LEU A 268 -5.72 -69.33 10.40
C LEU A 268 -6.34 -69.45 11.80
N ALA A 269 -6.38 -70.68 12.34
CA ALA A 269 -7.13 -71.01 13.54
C ALA A 269 -6.61 -70.31 14.80
N ALA A 270 -5.28 -70.13 14.92
CA ALA A 270 -4.67 -69.41 16.05
C ALA A 270 -5.08 -67.92 16.10
N GLU A 271 -5.42 -67.34 14.94
CA GLU A 271 -5.68 -65.89 14.81
C GLU A 271 -7.16 -65.56 14.57
N GLY A 272 -7.99 -66.58 14.28
CA GLY A 272 -9.37 -66.38 13.83
C GLY A 272 -9.50 -65.67 12.47
N ARG A 273 -8.41 -65.57 11.69
CA ARG A 273 -8.38 -64.86 10.40
C ARG A 273 -8.70 -65.79 9.23
N ILE A 274 -9.41 -65.27 8.23
CA ILE A 274 -9.75 -65.97 7.00
C ILE A 274 -9.16 -65.20 5.82
N LEU A 275 -8.32 -65.85 5.03
CA LEU A 275 -7.77 -65.34 3.78
C LEU A 275 -8.56 -65.92 2.62
N TRP A 276 -9.25 -65.07 1.87
CA TRP A 276 -10.01 -65.50 0.71
C TRP A 276 -9.12 -65.68 -0.51
N ILE A 277 -9.27 -66.80 -1.19
CA ILE A 277 -8.53 -67.18 -2.40
C ILE A 277 -9.53 -67.12 -3.55
N HIS A 278 -9.29 -66.25 -4.53
CA HIS A 278 -10.18 -66.06 -5.68
C HIS A 278 -9.38 -66.11 -6.97
N GLY A 279 -9.79 -66.97 -7.91
CA GLY A 279 -9.21 -67.10 -9.24
C GLY A 279 -7.71 -67.36 -9.21
N HIS A 280 -7.21 -68.03 -8.18
CA HIS A 280 -5.77 -68.10 -7.95
C HIS A 280 -5.15 -69.19 -8.82
N GLY A 281 -4.16 -68.82 -9.62
CA GLY A 281 -3.53 -69.70 -10.60
C GLY A 281 -2.58 -70.72 -9.98
N ALA A 282 -2.44 -71.86 -10.66
CA ALA A 282 -1.37 -72.81 -10.38
C ALA A 282 0.01 -72.12 -10.44
N GLN A 283 0.95 -72.60 -9.63
CA GLN A 283 2.34 -72.16 -9.50
C GLN A 283 2.53 -70.71 -9.03
N THR A 284 1.46 -70.04 -8.61
CA THR A 284 1.54 -68.71 -8.01
C THR A 284 1.57 -68.83 -6.48
N PRO A 285 2.55 -68.26 -5.76
CA PRO A 285 2.61 -68.33 -4.31
C PRO A 285 1.59 -67.40 -3.64
N ILE A 286 0.92 -67.90 -2.60
CA ILE A 286 0.14 -67.13 -1.65
C ILE A 286 0.95 -67.00 -0.37
N THR A 287 1.40 -65.80 -0.07
CA THR A 287 2.12 -65.50 1.16
C THR A 287 1.16 -65.24 2.31
N PHE A 288 1.35 -65.91 3.44
CA PHE A 288 0.62 -65.64 4.68
C PHE A 288 1.56 -65.75 5.89
N VAL A 289 1.18 -65.15 7.02
CA VAL A 289 1.96 -65.19 8.26
C VAL A 289 1.08 -65.81 9.34
N THR A 290 1.67 -66.71 10.14
CA THR A 290 1.03 -67.29 11.31
C THR A 290 1.63 -66.70 12.59
N GLN A 291 0.80 -66.40 13.59
CA GLN A 291 1.21 -65.81 14.88
C GLN A 291 2.10 -66.75 15.68
N GLN A 292 2.00 -68.06 15.45
CA GLN A 292 2.84 -69.07 16.11
C GLN A 292 4.31 -68.91 15.74
N GLU A 293 4.62 -68.46 14.52
CA GLU A 293 6.00 -68.41 14.02
C GLU A 293 6.45 -67.01 13.59
N GLN A 294 5.54 -66.03 13.43
CA GLN A 294 5.80 -64.67 12.92
C GLN A 294 6.61 -64.61 11.61
N ARG A 295 6.64 -65.72 10.86
CA ARG A 295 7.43 -65.87 9.64
C ARG A 295 6.52 -66.14 8.45
N VAL A 296 6.98 -65.69 7.28
CA VAL A 296 6.23 -65.78 6.03
C VAL A 296 6.19 -67.22 5.55
N HIS A 297 4.97 -67.74 5.41
CA HIS A 297 4.65 -69.00 4.76
C HIS A 297 4.23 -68.72 3.32
N GLU A 298 4.60 -69.62 2.40
CA GLU A 298 4.19 -69.53 1.00
C GLU A 298 3.43 -70.78 0.58
N LEU A 299 2.16 -70.64 0.26
CA LEU A 299 1.31 -71.72 -0.27
C LEU A 299 1.30 -71.66 -1.79
N VAL A 300 1.67 -72.76 -2.43
CA VAL A 300 1.70 -72.88 -3.89
C VAL A 300 0.84 -74.05 -4.31
N PHE A 301 -0.15 -73.79 -5.16
CA PHE A 301 -0.90 -74.86 -5.84
C PHE A 301 -0.09 -75.35 -7.02
N THR A 302 0.18 -76.66 -7.11
CA THR A 302 0.95 -77.23 -8.23
C THR A 302 0.07 -77.97 -9.22
N ARG A 303 -1.07 -78.49 -8.76
CA ARG A 303 -2.02 -79.23 -9.59
C ARG A 303 -3.45 -78.89 -9.18
N ILE A 304 -4.26 -78.46 -10.13
CA ILE A 304 -5.68 -78.19 -9.93
C ILE A 304 -6.50 -79.21 -10.72
N GLY A 305 -7.25 -80.04 -10.01
CA GLY A 305 -8.09 -81.09 -10.56
C GLY A 305 -9.59 -80.82 -10.36
N LYS A 306 -10.42 -81.65 -11.01
CA LYS A 306 -11.89 -81.54 -10.92
C LYS A 306 -12.42 -81.72 -9.49
N ASN A 307 -11.72 -82.53 -8.69
CA ASN A 307 -12.16 -82.97 -7.37
C ASN A 307 -11.35 -82.39 -6.21
N GLY A 308 -10.30 -81.62 -6.48
CA GLY A 308 -9.39 -81.12 -5.46
C GLY A 308 -8.15 -80.47 -6.04
N VAL A 309 -7.26 -80.03 -5.15
CA VAL A 309 -6.00 -79.38 -5.49
C VAL A 309 -4.86 -80.00 -4.71
N ALA A 310 -3.68 -80.05 -5.32
CA ALA A 310 -2.44 -80.44 -4.65
C ALA A 310 -1.43 -79.31 -4.76
N GLY A 311 -0.57 -79.19 -3.75
CA GLY A 311 0.34 -78.08 -3.61
C GLY A 311 1.38 -78.32 -2.54
N TYR A 312 2.13 -77.28 -2.22
CA TYR A 312 3.04 -77.28 -1.10
C TYR A 312 3.02 -75.95 -0.37
N VAL A 313 3.32 -76.00 0.92
CA VAL A 313 3.58 -74.82 1.73
C VAL A 313 5.08 -74.81 2.06
N LEU A 314 5.75 -73.69 1.80
CA LEU A 314 7.08 -73.44 2.32
C LEU A 314 6.93 -72.93 3.75
N VAL A 315 7.30 -73.78 4.70
CA VAL A 315 7.33 -73.48 6.12
C VAL A 315 8.75 -73.03 6.47
N PRO A 316 8.93 -71.91 7.17
CA PRO A 316 10.25 -71.50 7.63
C PRO A 316 10.76 -72.54 8.63
N THR A 317 11.96 -73.10 8.40
CA THR A 317 12.53 -74.05 9.37
C THR A 317 12.82 -73.28 10.67
N PRO A 318 12.36 -73.75 11.84
CA PRO A 318 12.81 -73.17 13.10
C PRO A 318 14.32 -73.33 13.14
N VAL A 319 15.04 -72.21 13.23
CA VAL A 319 16.43 -72.25 13.66
C VAL A 319 16.32 -72.79 15.08
N ALA A 320 16.58 -74.08 15.27
CA ALA A 320 16.75 -74.66 16.59
C ALA A 320 17.77 -73.76 17.27
N ASN A 321 17.33 -73.02 18.30
CA ASN A 321 18.20 -72.16 19.07
C ASN A 321 19.37 -73.03 19.55
N ALA A 322 20.51 -72.89 18.87
CA ALA A 322 21.78 -72.94 19.56
C ALA A 322 21.64 -72.06 20.80
N PHE A 323 22.26 -72.47 21.90
CA PHE A 323 22.34 -71.77 23.19
C PHE A 323 21.28 -72.14 24.24
N VAL A 324 21.40 -73.35 24.79
CA VAL A 324 21.10 -73.73 26.19
C VAL A 324 22.05 -74.91 26.49
N THR A 325 22.95 -74.97 27.47
CA THR A 325 23.43 -74.13 28.58
C THR A 325 24.84 -74.68 28.87
N LYS A 326 25.84 -73.83 29.09
CA LYS A 326 26.99 -74.21 29.93
C LYS A 326 26.77 -73.54 31.27
N GLU A 327 26.35 -74.33 32.25
CA GLU A 327 26.63 -74.04 33.66
C GLU A 327 28.13 -74.23 33.94
#